data_AF-A0AAU6EII7-F1
#
_entry.id   AF-A0AAU6EII7-F1
#
_cell.length_a   1.000
_cell.length_b   1.000
_cell.length_c   1.000
_cell.angle_alpha   90.00
_cell.angle_beta   90.00
_cell.angle_gamma   90.00
#
_symmetry.space_group_name_H-M   'P 1'
#
loop_
_entity.id
_entity.type
_entity.pdbx_description
1 polymer ?
#
loop_
_entity_poly.entity_id
_entity_poly.type
_entity_poly.pdbx_seq_one_letter_code
_entity_poly.pdbx_strand_id
1 'polypeptide(L)' 'MLRVIAALVVGAVLAVGASVAVVNVAAPTPEPPNRPLYNYGTR' A
#
# COMPACT_ATOMS: atom_id res chain seq x y z
N MET A 1 0.50 33.68 13.20
CA MET A 1 1.04 33.07 11.96
C MET A 1 1.70 31.72 12.23
N LEU A 2 2.78 31.62 13.04
CA LEU A 2 3.52 30.37 13.28
C LEU A 2 2.65 29.17 13.71
N ARG A 3 1.71 29.38 14.63
CA ARG A 3 0.79 28.32 15.11
C ARG A 3 -0.12 27.76 14.01
N VAL A 4 -0.51 28.60 13.05
CA VAL A 4 -1.36 28.20 11.92
C VAL A 4 -0.55 27.34 10.95
N ILE A 5 0.69 27.75 10.66
CA ILE A 5 1.61 26.98 9.82
C ILE A 5 1.90 25.61 10.44
N ALA A 6 2.16 25.57 11.76
CA ALA A 6 2.37 24.31 12.46
C ALA A 6 1.13 23.39 12.39
N ALA A 7 -0.07 23.92 12.58
CA ALA A 7 -1.31 23.15 12.46
C ALA A 7 -1.51 22.59 11.04
N LEU A 8 -1.21 23.37 10.00
CA LEU A 8 -1.28 22.92 8.62
C LEU A 8 -0.29 21.80 8.32
N VAL A 9 0.95 21.92 8.81
CA VAL A 9 1.98 20.88 8.62
C VAL A 9 1.57 19.59 9.33
N VAL A 10 1.10 19.67 10.57
CA VAL A 10 0.65 18.49 11.33
C VAL A 10 -0.54 17.81 10.64
N GLY A 11 -1.51 18.60 10.18
CA GLY A 11 -2.66 18.07 9.43
C GLY A 11 -2.25 17.38 8.13
N ALA A 12 -1.33 17.98 7.37
CA ALA A 12 -0.80 17.41 6.14
C ALA A 12 -0.06 16.08 6.40
N VAL A 13 0.79 16.03 7.42
CA VAL A 13 1.52 14.80 7.78
C VAL A 13 0.57 13.68 8.20
N LEU A 14 -0.45 14.00 9.02
CA LEU A 14 -1.45 13.01 9.42
C LEU A 14 -2.24 12.46 8.23
N ALA A 15 -2.68 13.32 7.32
CA ALA A 15 -3.46 12.92 6.14
C ALA A 15 -2.66 12.04 5.18
N VAL A 16 -1.40 12.40 4.93
CA VAL A 16 -0.50 11.61 4.08
C VAL A 16 -0.20 10.26 4.74
N GLY A 17 0.10 10.24 6.04
CA GLY A 17 0.36 9.00 6.77
C GLY A 17 -0.82 8.03 6.73
N ALA A 18 -2.04 8.51 6.93
CA ALA A 18 -3.26 7.71 6.82
C ALA A 18 -3.46 7.15 5.41
N SER A 19 -3.21 7.96 4.37
CA SER A 19 -3.37 7.54 2.98
C SER A 19 -2.42 6.39 2.60
N VAL A 20 -1.14 6.49 3.00
CA VAL A 20 -0.14 5.44 2.76
C VAL A 20 -0.48 4.16 3.52
N ALA A 21 -0.94 4.29 4.77
CA ALA A 21 -1.34 3.14 5.58
C ALA A 21 -2.50 2.36 4.94
N VAL A 22 -3.53 3.06 4.45
CA VAL A 22 -4.66 2.43 3.76
C VAL A 22 -4.21 1.71 2.50
N VAL A 23 -3.35 2.33 1.68
CA VAL A 23 -2.85 1.71 0.44
C VAL A 23 -2.04 0.44 0.72
N ASN A 24 -1.17 0.47 1.74
CA ASN A 24 -0.37 -0.71 2.10
C ASN A 24 -1.21 -1.84 2.70
N VAL A 25 -2.25 -1.53 3.47
CA VAL A 25 -3.17 -2.55 4.02
C VAL A 25 -4.08 -3.12 2.93
N ALA A 26 -4.55 -2.27 2.02
CA ALA A 26 -5.41 -2.67 0.91
C ALA A 26 -4.62 -3.23 -0.29
N ALA A 27 -3.29 -3.32 -0.19
CA ALA A 27 -2.47 -3.85 -1.27
C ALA A 27 -2.91 -5.30 -1.57
N PRO A 28 -3.23 -5.61 -2.84
CA PRO A 28 -3.67 -6.94 -3.21
C PRO A 28 -2.55 -7.95 -2.91
N THR A 29 -2.92 -9.08 -2.31
CA THR A 29 -2.00 -10.20 -2.12
C THR A 29 -1.41 -10.60 -3.47
N PRO A 30 -0.08 -10.80 -3.59
CA PRO A 30 0.53 -11.24 -4.83
C PRO A 30 -0.15 -12.51 -5.34
N GLU A 31 -0.56 -12.50 -6.62
CA GLU A 31 -1.18 -13.65 -7.27
C GLU A 31 -0.26 -14.87 -7.11
N PRO A 32 -0.78 -16.04 -6.64
CA PRO A 32 0.02 -17.25 -6.60
C PRO A 32 0.59 -17.53 -7.99
N PRO A 33 1.86 -17.97 -8.11
CA PRO A 33 2.44 -18.29 -9.40
C PRO A 33 1.56 -19.30 -10.15
N ASN A 34 0.91 -18.85 -11.23
CA ASN A 34 -0.03 -19.66 -12.02
C ASN A 34 0.72 -20.63 -12.96
N ARG A 35 1.86 -21.16 -12.49
CA ARG A 35 2.64 -22.17 -13.20
C ARG A 35 2.29 -23.54 -12.61
N PRO A 36 2.05 -24.55 -13.45
CA PRO A 36 1.82 -25.90 -12.96
C PRO A 36 3.02 -26.34 -12.10
N LEU A 37 2.77 -26.75 -10.85
CA LEU A 37 3.82 -27.24 -9.94
C LEU A 37 4.55 -28.46 -10.53
N TYR A 38 3.86 -29.21 -11.38
CA TYR A 38 4.38 -30.38 -12.06
C TYR A 38 4.04 -30.30 -13.54
N ASN A 39 5.10 -30.28 -14.36
CA ASN A 39 5.01 -30.35 -15.80
C ASN A 39 4.80 -31.83 -16.17
N TYR A 40 3.56 -32.31 -16.08
CA TYR A 40 3.20 -33.61 -16.64
C TYR A 40 3.18 -33.45 -18.16
N GLY A 41 4.35 -33.62 -18.78
CA GLY A 41 4.55 -33.43 -20.22
C GLY A 41 3.43 -34.07 -21.03
N THR A 42 2.96 -33.35 -22.04
CA THR A 42 2.07 -33.86 -23.09
C THR A 42 2.72 -35.10 -23.69
N ARG A 43 2.06 -36.25 -23.49
CA ARG A 43 2.43 -37.53 -24.10
C ARG A 43 2.56 -37.41 -25.61
#